data_AF-A0A6I4I8Z8-F1
#
_entry.id   AF-A0A6I4I8Z8-F1
#
_cell.length_a   1.000
_cell.length_b   1.000
_cell.length_c   1.000
_cell.angle_alpha   90.00
_cell.angle_beta   90.00
_cell.angle_gamma   90.00
#
_symmetry.space_group_name_H-M   'P 1'
#
loop_
_entity.id
_entity.type
_entity.pdbx_description
1 polymer ?
#
loop_
_entity_poly.entity_id
_entity_poly.type
_entity_poly.pdbx_seq_one_letter_code
_entity_poly.pdbx_strand_id
1 'polypeptide(L)'
;MKTLDEAHNVLLSVSDEQWLKLVEMLTYGVLELNARTLAKVEIMYSVGHYPAMHFRLTTILDDPTDGNPLPQVSGFRFAFDQDIDDDVYIEPLSSDGYWEDYLEKEGITHVFASNEVGIRKLYRFINEELHLWDDVPFAEVEKPVEDTWRTLFELNPLPDQ
;
A
#
# COMPACT_ATOMS: atom_id res chain seq x y z
N MET A 1 -19.26 -25.54 -5.94
CA MET A 1 -18.49 -25.32 -4.70
C MET A 1 -18.58 -23.84 -4.39
N LYS A 2 -19.13 -23.45 -3.25
CA LYS A 2 -18.83 -22.13 -2.70
C LYS A 2 -17.42 -22.28 -2.13
N THR A 3 -16.43 -21.64 -2.75
CA THR A 3 -15.08 -21.60 -2.19
C THR A 3 -15.17 -21.01 -0.79
N LEU A 4 -14.37 -21.53 0.13
CA LEU A 4 -14.27 -21.03 1.49
C LEU A 4 -13.63 -19.61 1.55
N ASP A 5 -13.23 -19.04 0.41
CA ASP A 5 -12.12 -18.06 0.33
C ASP A 5 -12.48 -16.58 0.41
N GLU A 6 -13.77 -16.21 0.47
CA GLU A 6 -14.14 -14.82 0.80
C GLU A 6 -14.46 -14.65 2.29
N ALA A 7 -14.53 -15.76 3.05
CA ALA A 7 -15.18 -15.76 4.35
C ALA A 7 -14.39 -15.02 5.43
N HIS A 8 -13.05 -14.90 5.37
CA HIS A 8 -12.28 -14.19 6.41
C HIS A 8 -10.95 -13.60 5.91
N ASN A 9 -10.87 -13.03 4.70
CA ASN A 9 -9.66 -12.26 4.34
C ASN A 9 -9.59 -10.99 5.20
N VAL A 10 -8.69 -10.98 6.18
CA VAL A 10 -8.48 -9.90 7.15
C VAL A 10 -7.99 -8.59 6.52
N LEU A 11 -7.52 -8.62 5.27
CA LEU A 11 -7.19 -7.38 4.55
C LEU A 11 -8.45 -6.57 4.22
N LEU A 12 -9.60 -7.23 4.04
CA LEU A 12 -10.88 -6.59 3.70
C LEU A 12 -11.55 -5.91 4.90
N SER A 13 -11.02 -6.09 6.11
CA SER A 13 -11.53 -5.48 7.34
C SER A 13 -10.70 -4.30 7.83
N VAL A 14 -9.60 -3.98 7.17
CA VAL A 14 -8.77 -2.84 7.51
C VAL A 14 -9.35 -1.56 6.90
N SER A 15 -9.55 -0.56 7.75
CA SER A 15 -10.08 0.75 7.36
C SER A 15 -9.05 1.59 6.59
N ASP A 16 -9.56 2.58 5.86
CA ASP A 16 -8.73 3.56 5.14
C ASP A 16 -7.77 4.32 6.06
N GLU A 17 -8.21 4.66 7.27
CA GLU A 17 -7.37 5.32 8.27
C GLU A 17 -6.18 4.44 8.67
N GLN A 18 -6.43 3.15 8.92
CA GLN A 18 -5.37 2.18 9.22
C GLN A 18 -4.43 2.02 8.02
N TRP A 19 -4.94 1.95 6.79
CA TRP A 19 -4.09 1.89 5.60
C TRP A 19 -3.21 3.14 5.43
N LEU A 20 -3.77 4.32 5.68
CA LEU A 20 -3.01 5.57 5.64
C LEU A 20 -1.93 5.60 6.73
N LYS A 21 -2.21 5.15 7.95
CA LYS A 21 -1.19 5.02 9.01
C LYS A 21 -0.05 4.09 8.60
N LEU A 22 -0.36 2.94 7.97
CA LEU A 22 0.67 2.06 7.42
C LEU A 22 1.55 2.82 6.43
N VAL A 23 0.94 3.50 5.46
CA VAL A 23 1.66 4.29 4.45
C VAL A 23 2.53 5.35 5.11
N GLU A 24 2.00 6.13 6.06
CA GLU A 24 2.76 7.14 6.79
C GLU A 24 3.97 6.54 7.52
N MET A 25 3.78 5.44 8.24
CA MET A 25 4.88 4.76 8.94
C MET A 25 5.96 4.27 7.97
N LEU A 26 5.55 3.69 6.83
CA LEU A 26 6.49 3.18 5.84
C LEU A 26 7.25 4.32 5.15
N THR A 27 6.61 5.47 4.93
CA THR A 27 7.12 6.54 4.05
C THR A 27 7.80 7.69 4.79
N TYR A 28 7.48 7.95 6.06
CA TYR A 28 7.90 9.14 6.81
C TYR A 28 9.38 9.49 6.64
N GLY A 29 10.28 8.56 6.97
CA GLY A 29 11.73 8.83 6.93
C GLY A 29 12.28 9.00 5.51
N VAL A 30 11.72 8.30 4.52
CA VAL A 30 12.25 8.34 3.15
C VAL A 30 11.74 9.54 2.38
N LEU A 31 10.52 9.99 2.64
CA LEU A 31 10.03 11.26 2.11
C LEU A 31 10.89 12.43 2.62
N GLU A 32 11.17 12.47 3.94
CA GLU A 32 12.02 13.49 4.55
C GLU A 32 13.44 13.47 3.97
N LEU A 33 14.07 12.29 3.84
CA LEU A 33 15.43 12.16 3.30
C LEU A 33 15.55 12.55 1.82
N ASN A 34 14.45 12.49 1.07
CA ASN A 34 14.43 12.81 -0.37
C ASN A 34 13.77 14.16 -0.66
N ALA A 35 13.52 15.00 0.36
CA ALA A 35 12.85 16.30 0.24
C ALA A 35 11.55 16.22 -0.58
N ARG A 36 10.73 15.21 -0.29
CA ARG A 36 9.50 14.91 -1.00
C ARG A 36 8.31 14.91 -0.07
N THR A 37 7.17 15.36 -0.58
CA THR A 37 5.87 15.27 0.08
C THR A 37 4.99 14.24 -0.61
N LEU A 38 4.23 13.48 0.18
CA LEU A 38 3.20 12.58 -0.32
C LEU A 38 2.01 13.39 -0.84
N ALA A 39 1.75 13.28 -2.15
CA ALA A 39 0.70 14.02 -2.84
C ALA A 39 -0.56 13.18 -3.07
N LYS A 40 -0.42 11.88 -3.33
CA LYS A 40 -1.56 10.97 -3.52
C LYS A 40 -1.25 9.57 -3.00
N VAL A 41 -2.24 8.95 -2.37
CA VAL A 41 -2.23 7.52 -2.01
C VAL A 41 -3.41 6.86 -2.70
N GLU A 42 -3.13 5.83 -3.47
CA GLU A 42 -4.13 4.97 -4.08
C GLU A 42 -3.93 3.54 -3.64
N ILE A 43 -5.02 2.80 -3.57
CA ILE A 43 -5.05 1.42 -3.13
C ILE A 43 -5.88 0.56 -4.10
N MET A 44 -5.47 -0.68 -4.31
CA MET A 44 -6.18 -1.69 -5.09
C MET A 44 -6.13 -3.03 -4.36
N TYR A 45 -7.26 -3.72 -4.31
CA TYR A 45 -7.32 -5.10 -3.82
C TYR A 45 -7.21 -6.06 -5.01
N SER A 46 -6.36 -7.08 -4.91
CA SER A 46 -6.22 -8.14 -5.91
C SER A 46 -6.43 -9.52 -5.29
N VAL A 47 -7.14 -10.41 -6.00
CA VAL A 47 -7.39 -11.80 -5.60
C VAL A 47 -6.54 -12.73 -6.49
N GLY A 48 -5.22 -12.57 -6.39
CA GLY A 48 -4.26 -13.46 -7.06
C GLY A 48 -4.13 -14.81 -6.34
N HIS A 49 -2.98 -15.49 -6.53
CA HIS A 49 -2.65 -16.69 -5.72
C HIS A 49 -2.65 -16.37 -4.22
N TYR A 50 -2.28 -15.14 -3.85
CA TYR A 50 -2.39 -14.62 -2.49
C TYR A 50 -3.08 -13.26 -2.55
N PRO A 51 -4.20 -13.07 -1.84
CA PRO A 51 -4.86 -11.78 -1.77
C PRO A 51 -3.92 -10.69 -1.26
N ALA A 52 -4.00 -9.51 -1.88
CA ALA A 52 -3.10 -8.42 -1.51
C ALA A 52 -3.71 -7.04 -1.70
N MET A 53 -3.22 -6.09 -0.91
CA MET A 53 -3.44 -4.66 -1.11
C MET A 53 -2.22 -4.08 -1.81
N HIS A 54 -2.42 -3.56 -3.02
CA HIS A 54 -1.42 -2.81 -3.76
C HIS A 54 -1.59 -1.33 -3.47
N PHE A 55 -0.48 -0.63 -3.29
CA PHE A 55 -0.44 0.80 -3.03
C PHE A 55 0.34 1.52 -4.12
N ARG A 56 -0.18 2.67 -4.55
CA ARG A 56 0.56 3.68 -5.32
C ARG A 56 0.67 4.96 -4.52
N LEU A 57 1.88 5.48 -4.50
CA LEU A 57 2.27 6.67 -3.77
C LEU A 57 2.81 7.67 -4.78
N THR A 58 2.04 8.71 -5.03
CA THR A 58 2.51 9.85 -5.83
C THR A 58 3.16 10.84 -4.90
N THR A 59 4.40 11.19 -5.19
CA THR A 59 5.18 12.14 -4.40
C THR A 59 5.66 13.29 -5.28
N ILE A 60 5.75 14.47 -4.70
CA ILE A 60 6.26 15.69 -5.34
C ILE A 60 7.50 16.17 -4.61
N LEU A 61 8.44 16.76 -5.35
CA LEU A 61 9.63 17.36 -4.76
C LEU A 61 9.24 18.68 -4.07
N ASP A 62 9.70 18.89 -2.85
CA ASP A 62 9.37 20.06 -2.04
C ASP A 62 10.02 21.33 -2.61
N ASP A 63 11.26 21.19 -3.11
CA ASP A 63 11.98 22.24 -3.83
C ASP A 63 12.30 21.79 -5.26
N PRO A 64 11.67 22.37 -6.30
CA PRO A 64 11.93 22.00 -7.70
C PRO A 64 13.36 22.33 -8.16
N THR A 65 14.17 23.03 -7.36
CA THR A 65 15.59 23.29 -7.65
C THR A 65 16.52 22.15 -7.24
N ASP A 66 16.05 21.21 -6.40
CA ASP A 66 16.85 20.12 -5.83
C ASP A 66 16.88 18.84 -6.68
N GLY A 67 16.30 18.84 -7.89
CA GLY A 67 16.35 17.68 -8.77
C GLY A 67 15.29 17.63 -9.85
N ASN A 68 14.82 16.42 -10.17
CA ASN A 68 13.73 16.24 -11.13
C ASN A 68 12.40 16.65 -10.48
N PRO A 69 11.75 17.74 -10.95
CA PRO A 69 10.52 18.25 -10.34
C PRO A 69 9.29 17.40 -10.70
N LEU A 70 9.43 16.42 -11.59
CA LEU A 70 8.31 15.57 -11.99
C LEU A 70 7.80 14.73 -10.80
N PRO A 71 6.47 14.55 -10.71
CA PRO A 71 5.91 13.60 -9.76
C PRO A 71 6.52 12.22 -9.96
N GLN A 72 6.82 11.54 -8.85
CA GLN A 72 7.23 10.14 -8.88
C GLN A 72 6.11 9.30 -8.31
N VAL A 73 5.83 8.20 -8.98
CA VAL A 73 4.86 7.21 -8.55
C VAL A 73 5.65 5.98 -8.16
N SER A 74 5.65 5.69 -6.87
CA SER A 74 6.20 4.45 -6.31
C SER A 74 5.07 3.57 -5.83
N GLY A 75 5.33 2.28 -5.64
CA GLY A 75 4.30 1.40 -5.10
C GLY A 75 4.88 0.24 -4.32
N PHE A 76 4.03 -0.35 -3.50
CA PHE A 76 4.33 -1.56 -2.76
C PHE A 76 3.09 -2.44 -2.67
N ARG A 77 3.32 -3.74 -2.49
CA ARG A 77 2.30 -4.75 -2.19
C ARG A 77 2.35 -5.08 -0.71
N PHE A 78 1.20 -5.10 -0.06
CA PHE A 78 1.00 -5.68 1.25
C PHE A 78 0.13 -6.93 1.10
N ALA A 79 0.68 -8.08 1.44
CA ALA A 79 -0.04 -9.35 1.37
C ALA A 79 0.00 -10.08 2.70
N PHE A 80 -1.02 -10.89 2.92
CA PHE A 80 -1.17 -11.70 4.11
C PHE A 80 -1.49 -13.13 3.67
N ASP A 81 -0.65 -14.07 4.10
CA ASP A 81 -0.82 -15.49 3.82
C ASP A 81 -1.42 -16.18 5.05
N GLN A 82 -2.70 -16.57 4.93
CA GLN A 82 -3.42 -17.31 5.98
C GLN A 82 -3.14 -18.82 5.94
N ASP A 83 -2.60 -19.33 4.83
CA ASP A 83 -2.41 -20.76 4.63
C ASP A 83 -1.04 -21.23 5.14
N ILE A 84 -0.04 -20.35 5.13
CA ILE A 84 1.34 -20.64 5.50
C ILE A 84 1.84 -19.58 6.50
N ASP A 85 1.77 -19.93 7.79
CA ASP A 85 2.45 -19.25 8.91
C ASP A 85 1.96 -17.85 9.35
N ASP A 86 0.80 -17.37 8.88
CA ASP A 86 0.24 -16.04 9.21
C ASP A 86 1.23 -14.89 8.89
N ASP A 87 2.00 -15.05 7.81
CA ASP A 87 3.06 -14.15 7.44
C ASP A 87 2.54 -12.92 6.67
N VAL A 88 3.14 -11.78 7.00
CA VAL A 88 2.90 -10.50 6.31
C VAL A 88 4.06 -10.20 5.38
N TYR A 89 3.74 -9.96 4.11
CA TYR A 89 4.70 -9.62 3.06
C TYR A 89 4.52 -8.17 2.62
N ILE A 90 5.61 -7.41 2.67
CA ILE A 90 5.68 -6.04 2.13
C ILE A 90 6.76 -6.01 1.06
N GLU A 91 6.36 -5.82 -0.19
CA GLU A 91 7.24 -5.94 -1.34
C GLU A 91 7.15 -4.68 -2.22
N PRO A 92 8.26 -4.10 -2.68
CA PRO A 92 8.22 -2.99 -3.60
C PRO A 92 7.74 -3.43 -4.98
N LEU A 93 6.90 -2.61 -5.63
CA LEU A 93 6.57 -2.80 -7.05
C LEU A 93 7.80 -2.41 -7.87
N SER A 94 8.56 -3.41 -8.28
CA SER A 94 9.86 -3.27 -8.94
C SER A 94 10.11 -4.41 -9.93
N SER A 95 11.09 -4.24 -10.81
CA SER A 95 11.49 -5.22 -11.83
C SER A 95 12.01 -6.54 -11.24
N ASP A 96 12.33 -6.58 -9.94
CA ASP A 96 12.79 -7.80 -9.27
C ASP A 96 11.65 -8.79 -8.99
N GLY A 97 10.41 -8.30 -8.90
CA GLY A 97 9.21 -9.11 -8.64
C GLY A 97 8.12 -9.00 -9.70
N TYR A 98 8.15 -7.97 -10.55
CA TYR A 98 7.10 -7.67 -11.52
C TYR A 98 7.65 -7.42 -12.92
N TRP A 99 6.86 -7.78 -13.93
CA TRP A 99 7.16 -7.49 -15.33
C TRP A 99 7.14 -5.97 -15.60
N GLU A 100 8.06 -5.48 -16.42
CA GLU A 100 8.15 -4.05 -16.77
C GLU A 100 6.86 -3.50 -17.38
N ASP A 101 6.23 -4.24 -18.30
CA ASP A 101 4.95 -3.86 -18.91
C ASP A 101 3.84 -3.67 -17.88
N TYR A 102 3.84 -4.46 -16.80
CA TYR A 102 2.89 -4.30 -15.70
C TYR A 102 3.18 -3.03 -14.92
N LEU A 103 4.45 -2.78 -14.57
CA LEU A 103 4.85 -1.58 -13.84
C LEU A 103 4.52 -0.30 -14.63
N GLU A 104 4.74 -0.31 -15.95
CA GLU A 104 4.37 0.79 -16.84
C GLU A 104 2.85 0.98 -16.89
N LYS A 105 2.08 -0.11 -17.06
CA LYS A 105 0.61 -0.09 -17.04
C LYS A 105 0.06 0.48 -15.72
N GLU A 106 0.66 0.12 -14.59
CA GLU A 106 0.25 0.61 -13.28
C GLU A 106 0.80 2.01 -12.97
N GLY A 107 1.58 2.60 -13.87
CA GLY A 107 2.09 3.97 -13.77
C GLY A 107 3.26 4.13 -12.81
N ILE A 108 3.96 3.05 -12.46
CA ILE A 108 5.12 3.08 -11.56
C ILE A 108 6.31 3.69 -12.29
N THR A 109 6.80 4.84 -11.81
CA THR A 109 7.93 5.57 -12.38
C THR A 109 9.18 5.56 -11.51
N HIS A 110 9.04 5.11 -10.27
CA HIS A 110 10.12 5.06 -9.30
C HIS A 110 9.98 3.83 -8.39
N VAL A 111 11.11 3.24 -8.01
CA VAL A 111 11.10 2.09 -7.10
C VAL A 111 11.03 2.59 -5.68
N PHE A 112 10.07 2.07 -4.93
CA PHE A 112 10.03 2.23 -3.49
C PHE A 112 11.14 1.38 -2.88
N ALA A 113 12.37 1.89 -2.83
CA ALA A 113 13.46 1.18 -2.17
C ALA A 113 13.05 0.90 -0.72
N SER A 114 13.31 -0.31 -0.20
CA SER A 114 12.84 -0.76 1.10
C SER A 114 13.22 0.24 2.21
N ASN A 115 12.28 1.08 2.60
CA ASN A 115 12.47 2.02 3.69
C ASN A 115 12.80 1.23 4.95
N GLU A 116 13.78 1.68 5.74
CA GLU A 116 14.14 1.05 7.00
C GLU A 116 13.02 1.23 8.04
N VAL A 117 11.98 0.42 7.91
CA VAL A 117 10.89 0.37 8.86
C VAL A 117 11.34 -0.57 9.96
N GLY A 118 11.50 -0.02 11.16
CA GLY A 118 11.89 -0.83 12.31
C GLY A 118 10.89 -1.97 12.51
N ILE A 119 11.34 -3.22 12.42
CA ILE A 119 10.52 -4.44 12.55
C ILE A 119 9.60 -4.40 13.76
N ARG A 120 10.07 -3.85 14.89
CA ARG A 120 9.25 -3.70 16.12
C ARG A 120 8.05 -2.75 15.95
N LYS A 121 8.19 -1.68 15.16
CA LYS A 121 7.10 -0.74 14.88
C LYS A 121 6.05 -1.40 13.98
N LEU A 122 6.51 -2.13 12.96
CA LEU A 122 5.64 -2.88 12.06
C LEU A 122 4.86 -3.98 12.80
N TYR A 123 5.55 -4.79 13.60
CA TYR A 123 4.91 -5.84 14.41
C TYR A 123 3.87 -5.26 15.38
N ARG A 124 4.24 -4.20 16.11
CA ARG A 124 3.30 -3.51 17.01
C ARG A 124 2.07 -3.00 16.25
N PHE A 125 2.26 -2.36 15.10
CA PHE A 125 1.15 -1.82 14.32
C PHE A 125 0.22 -2.93 13.81
N ILE A 126 0.76 -4.02 13.28
CA ILE A 126 -0.07 -5.12 12.81
C ILE A 126 -0.84 -5.76 13.99
N ASN A 127 -0.22 -5.87 15.17
CA ASN A 127 -0.80 -6.56 16.32
C ASN A 127 -1.79 -5.70 17.10
N GLU A 128 -1.42 -4.44 17.35
CA GLU A 128 -2.14 -3.53 18.26
C GLU A 128 -3.10 -2.61 17.50
N GLU A 129 -2.93 -2.40 16.18
CA GLU A 129 -3.80 -1.52 15.39
C GLU A 129 -4.54 -2.24 14.26
N LEU A 130 -3.89 -3.11 13.48
CA LEU A 130 -4.59 -3.82 12.38
C LEU A 130 -5.40 -5.02 12.84
N HIS A 131 -5.02 -5.64 13.96
CA HIS A 131 -5.67 -6.84 14.49
C HIS A 131 -5.78 -7.98 13.44
N LEU A 132 -4.77 -8.11 12.55
CA LEU A 132 -4.83 -9.10 11.44
C LEU A 132 -4.86 -10.56 11.93
N TRP A 133 -4.39 -10.81 13.15
CA TRP A 133 -4.31 -12.14 13.76
C TRP A 133 -5.41 -12.40 14.79
N ASP A 134 -6.32 -11.45 14.99
CA ASP A 134 -7.38 -11.58 15.98
C ASP A 134 -8.62 -12.25 15.39
N ASP A 135 -9.19 -13.24 16.09
CA ASP A 135 -10.48 -13.88 15.77
C ASP A 135 -11.70 -12.96 16.02
N VAL A 136 -11.49 -11.64 16.08
CA VAL A 136 -12.52 -10.67 16.50
C VAL A 136 -13.40 -10.29 15.30
N PRO A 137 -14.73 -10.23 15.47
CA PRO A 137 -15.63 -9.77 14.42
C PRO A 137 -15.26 -8.36 13.96
N PHE A 138 -14.91 -8.29 12.68
CA PHE A 138 -14.42 -7.10 12.02
C PHE A 138 -15.46 -5.97 11.96
N ALA A 139 -14.98 -4.72 11.95
CA ALA A 139 -15.83 -3.57 11.66
C ALA A 139 -16.43 -3.70 10.24
N GLU A 140 -17.66 -3.22 10.04
CA GLU A 140 -18.25 -3.09 8.71
C GLU A 140 -17.50 -1.99 7.93
N VAL A 141 -16.42 -2.38 7.24
CA VAL A 141 -15.69 -1.52 6.31
C VAL A 141 -16.25 -1.72 4.89
N GLU A 142 -16.29 -0.66 4.09
CA GLU A 142 -16.63 -0.76 2.68
C GLU A 142 -15.61 -1.67 1.98
N LYS A 143 -16.09 -2.78 1.41
CA LYS A 143 -15.22 -3.72 0.72
C LYS A 143 -14.71 -3.09 -0.58
N PRO A 144 -13.38 -3.13 -0.85
CA PRO A 144 -12.84 -2.66 -2.12
C PRO A 144 -13.35 -3.52 -3.29
N VAL A 145 -13.53 -2.87 -4.44
CA VAL A 145 -13.77 -3.57 -5.71
C VAL A 145 -12.43 -4.13 -6.20
N GLU A 146 -12.41 -5.42 -6.53
CA GLU A 146 -11.22 -6.10 -7.05
C GLU A 146 -10.66 -5.40 -8.30
N ASP A 147 -9.34 -5.35 -8.40
CA ASP A 147 -8.56 -4.81 -9.52
C ASP A 147 -8.93 -3.37 -9.92
N THR A 148 -9.51 -2.63 -8.98
CA THR A 148 -9.89 -1.23 -9.16
C THR A 148 -9.10 -0.34 -8.20
N TRP A 149 -8.31 0.57 -8.77
CA TRP A 149 -7.63 1.61 -7.99
C TRP A 149 -8.64 2.60 -7.44
N ARG A 150 -8.55 2.88 -6.14
CA ARG A 150 -9.26 3.98 -5.47
C ARG A 150 -8.29 4.88 -4.73
N THR A 151 -8.60 6.17 -4.67
CA THR A 151 -7.83 7.15 -3.91
C THR A 151 -8.17 7.06 -2.42
N LEU A 152 -7.17 6.91 -1.56
CA LEU A 152 -7.28 7.04 -0.10
C LEU A 152 -7.01 8.46 0.37
N PHE A 153 -6.08 9.15 -0.28
CA PHE A 153 -5.63 10.49 0.08
C PHE A 153 -5.15 11.24 -1.16
N GLU A 154 -5.43 12.54 -1.22
CA GLU A 154 -4.91 13.44 -2.26
C GLU A 154 -4.75 14.86 -1.72
N LEU A 155 -3.51 15.37 -1.78
CA LEU A 155 -3.13 16.72 -1.37
C LEU A 155 -3.43 17.70 -2.52
N ASN A 156 -4.66 18.21 -2.52
CA ASN A 156 -5.28 19.03 -3.57
C ASN A 156 -5.67 18.21 -4.82
N PRO A 157 -6.94 17.77 -4.94
CA PRO A 157 -7.40 17.19 -6.18
C PRO A 157 -7.20 18.24 -7.28
N LEU A 158 -6.39 17.93 -8.28
CA LEU A 158 -6.39 18.72 -9.50
C LEU A 158 -7.83 18.68 -10.02
N PRO A 159 -8.45 19.83 -10.35
CA PRO A 159 -9.79 19.81 -10.91
C PRO A 159 -9.75 18.92 -12.16
N ASP A 160 -10.60 17.89 -12.17
CA ASP A 160 -10.74 16.95 -13.28
C ASP A 160 -10.70 17.72 -14.61
N GLN A 161 -9.71 17.41 -15.45
CA GLN A 161 -9.63 17.92 -16.83
C GLN A 161 -10.42 17.01 -17.77
#